data_AF-A0A6B9ZEL1-F1
#
_entry.id   AF-A0A6B9ZEL1-F1
#
_cell.length_a   1.000
_cell.length_b   1.000
_cell.length_c   1.000
_cell.angle_alpha   90.00
_cell.angle_beta   90.00
_cell.angle_gamma   90.00
#
_symmetry.space_group_name_H-M   'P 1'
#
loop_
_entity.id
_entity.type
_entity.pdbx_description
1 polymer ?
#
loop_
_entity_poly.entity_id
_entity_poly.type
_entity_poly.pdbx_seq_one_letter_code
_entity_poly.pdbx_strand_id
1 'polypeptide(L)'
;MNEQQSIFDAGFDDNLSIRRRTLLSLAVKMYVWFFMVLGCIFLLEGLCSLFSSLVGKNDLFSDTDMLTYWIGRLILSFVGGSVLVLIGGVIWKEMKWAIRINWVFAVLTLLSLLFRMFDIRTGVISEDLTIFLPTLFFLPYWIMLYRIQKRWEQLIQTKK
;
A
#
# COMPACT_ATOMS: atom_id res chain seq x y z
N MET A 1 -30.25 1.10 -53.65
CA MET A 1 -29.74 0.16 -52.62
C MET A 1 -29.56 0.97 -51.36
N ASN A 2 -30.54 0.91 -50.44
CA ASN A 2 -30.45 1.61 -49.17
C ASN A 2 -29.77 0.68 -48.17
N GLU A 3 -28.56 1.03 -47.75
CA GLU A 3 -27.88 0.39 -46.64
C GLU A 3 -28.68 0.68 -45.36
N GLN A 4 -29.24 -0.38 -44.79
CA GLN A 4 -29.95 -0.33 -43.53
C GLN A 4 -28.92 -0.12 -42.43
N GLN A 5 -28.73 1.14 -42.00
CA GLN A 5 -27.90 1.48 -40.85
C GLN A 5 -28.40 0.69 -39.63
N SER A 6 -27.61 -0.30 -39.22
CA SER A 6 -27.89 -1.13 -38.06
C SER A 6 -27.85 -0.25 -36.81
N ILE A 7 -28.96 -0.22 -36.10
CA ILE A 7 -29.15 0.49 -34.81
C ILE A 7 -28.17 -0.01 -33.73
N PHE A 8 -27.49 -1.14 -33.99
CA PHE A 8 -26.47 -1.73 -33.13
C PHE A 8 -25.05 -1.20 -33.41
N ASP A 9 -24.80 -0.55 -34.55
CA ASP A 9 -23.43 -0.11 -34.89
C ASP A 9 -23.09 1.28 -34.31
N ALA A 10 -24.11 2.10 -34.02
CA ALA A 10 -23.89 3.48 -33.56
C ALA A 10 -23.70 3.63 -32.04
N GLY A 11 -23.91 2.58 -31.24
CA GLY A 11 -23.93 2.67 -29.77
C GLY A 11 -23.03 1.67 -29.02
N PHE A 12 -22.40 0.73 -29.73
CA PHE A 12 -21.56 -0.30 -29.08
C PHE A 12 -20.13 0.18 -28.81
N ASP A 13 -19.60 1.12 -29.60
CA ASP A 13 -18.21 1.59 -29.44
C ASP A 13 -18.04 2.69 -28.38
N ASP A 14 -19.09 3.46 -28.05
CA ASP A 14 -18.98 4.59 -27.12
C ASP A 14 -18.88 4.19 -25.63
N ASN A 15 -19.13 2.92 -25.28
CA ASN A 15 -19.26 2.48 -23.89
C ASN A 15 -18.33 1.35 -23.43
N LEU A 16 -17.35 0.95 -24.23
CA LEU A 16 -16.26 0.10 -23.73
C LEU A 16 -15.29 0.92 -22.88
N SER A 17 -15.75 1.36 -21.71
CA SER A 17 -14.88 1.90 -20.67
C SER A 17 -13.91 0.79 -20.24
N ILE A 18 -12.70 0.82 -20.79
CA ILE A 18 -11.63 -0.11 -20.43
C ILE A 18 -11.44 -0.01 -18.90
N ARG A 19 -11.79 -1.09 -18.19
CA ARG A 19 -11.63 -1.16 -16.73
C ARG A 19 -10.15 -1.02 -16.39
N ARG A 20 -9.80 -0.16 -15.43
CA ARG A 20 -8.39 0.15 -15.15
C ARG A 20 -7.61 -1.06 -14.61
N ARG A 21 -8.30 -2.05 -14.04
CA ARG A 21 -7.69 -3.31 -13.57
C ARG A 21 -7.20 -4.21 -14.69
N THR A 22 -7.66 -4.06 -15.94
CA THR A 22 -7.07 -4.81 -17.07
C THR A 22 -5.69 -4.27 -17.44
N LEU A 23 -5.42 -2.99 -17.13
CA LEU A 23 -4.13 -2.33 -17.36
C LEU A 23 -3.07 -2.70 -16.31
N LEU A 24 -3.50 -3.24 -15.16
CA LEU A 24 -2.58 -3.73 -14.13
C LEU A 24 -1.89 -4.99 -14.64
N SER A 25 -0.55 -4.95 -14.70
CA SER A 25 0.25 -6.14 -14.97
C SER A 25 0.03 -7.21 -13.89
N LEU A 26 0.28 -8.47 -14.24
CA LEU A 26 0.19 -9.57 -13.27
C LEU A 26 1.08 -9.32 -12.04
N ALA A 27 2.28 -8.78 -12.25
CA ALA A 27 3.21 -8.43 -11.19
C ALA A 27 2.59 -7.44 -10.18
N VAL A 28 1.97 -6.34 -10.64
CA VAL A 28 1.35 -5.36 -9.73
C VAL A 28 0.17 -5.96 -8.98
N LYS A 29 -0.60 -6.86 -9.62
CA LYS A 29 -1.68 -7.59 -8.93
C LYS A 29 -1.14 -8.47 -7.81
N MET A 30 -0.01 -9.14 -8.01
CA MET A 30 0.65 -9.93 -6.96
C MET A 30 1.11 -9.04 -5.81
N TYR A 31 1.74 -7.89 -6.08
CA TYR A 31 2.13 -6.93 -5.03
C TYR A 31 0.93 -6.40 -4.23
N VAL A 32 -0.15 -6.03 -4.92
CA VAL A 32 -1.38 -5.54 -4.27
C VAL A 32 -1.95 -6.60 -3.32
N TRP A 33 -2.03 -7.85 -3.77
CA TRP A 33 -2.47 -8.96 -2.91
C TRP A 33 -1.51 -9.21 -1.75
N PHE A 34 -0.22 -9.20 -2.02
CA PHE A 34 0.81 -9.35 -1.00
C PHE A 34 0.66 -8.28 0.09
N PHE A 35 0.47 -7.00 -0.24
CA PHE A 35 0.26 -5.95 0.75
C PHE A 35 -1.02 -6.11 1.54
N MET A 36 -2.12 -6.51 0.90
CA MET A 36 -3.37 -6.78 1.61
C MET A 36 -3.22 -7.95 2.59
N VAL A 37 -2.63 -9.07 2.16
CA VAL A 37 -2.41 -10.23 3.01
C VAL A 37 -1.45 -9.91 4.16
N LEU A 38 -0.32 -9.26 3.85
CA LEU A 38 0.65 -8.86 4.86
C LEU A 38 0.01 -7.89 5.87
N GLY A 39 -0.75 -6.90 5.41
CA GLY A 39 -1.45 -5.98 6.29
C GLY A 39 -2.46 -6.68 7.20
N CYS A 40 -3.21 -7.66 6.69
CA CYS A 40 -4.08 -8.49 7.51
C CYS A 40 -3.31 -9.30 8.56
N ILE A 41 -2.14 -9.84 8.21
CA ILE A 41 -1.27 -10.55 9.18
C ILE A 41 -0.83 -9.61 10.30
N PHE A 42 -0.40 -8.38 9.98
CA PHE A 42 -0.04 -7.38 10.98
C PHE A 42 -1.21 -7.02 11.90
N LEU A 43 -2.41 -6.87 11.34
CA LEU A 43 -3.61 -6.62 12.15
C LEU A 43 -3.95 -7.79 13.08
N LEU A 44 -3.84 -9.03 12.57
CA LEU A 44 -4.02 -10.24 13.38
C LEU A 44 -2.97 -10.36 14.48
N GLU A 45 -1.71 -10.03 14.19
CA GLU A 45 -0.65 -9.99 15.21
C GLU A 45 -0.99 -8.99 16.31
N GLY A 46 -1.43 -7.78 15.95
CA GLY A 46 -1.88 -6.76 16.91
C GLY A 46 -3.06 -7.22 17.77
N LEU A 47 -4.03 -7.93 17.19
CA LEU A 47 -5.15 -8.52 17.91
C LEU A 47 -4.72 -9.67 18.85
N CYS A 48 -3.85 -10.56 18.39
CA CYS A 48 -3.30 -11.64 19.22
C CYS A 48 -2.46 -11.09 20.38
N SER A 49 -1.66 -10.05 20.12
CA SER A 49 -0.90 -9.31 21.13
C SER A 49 -1.83 -8.73 22.20
N LEU A 50 -2.89 -8.04 21.78
CA LEU A 50 -3.94 -7.52 22.66
C LEU A 50 -4.58 -8.62 23.51
N PHE A 51 -5.02 -9.70 22.88
CA PHE A 51 -5.68 -10.80 23.58
C PHE A 51 -4.74 -11.45 24.61
N SER A 52 -3.48 -11.66 24.26
CA SER A 52 -2.47 -12.20 25.17
C SER A 52 -2.23 -11.29 26.37
N SER A 53 -2.22 -9.96 26.17
CA SER A 53 -2.10 -9.00 27.28
C SER A 53 -3.31 -8.96 28.20
N LEU A 54 -4.52 -9.25 27.69
CA LEU A 54 -5.76 -9.24 28.48
C LEU A 54 -5.97 -10.56 29.24
N VAL A 55 -5.53 -11.69 28.68
CA VAL A 55 -5.70 -13.03 29.27
C VAL A 55 -4.53 -13.42 30.18
N GLY A 56 -3.32 -12.94 29.89
CA GLY A 56 -2.20 -13.10 30.78
C GLY A 56 -2.42 -12.31 32.06
N LYS A 57 -2.41 -12.97 33.23
CA LYS A 57 -2.33 -12.33 34.56
C LYS A 57 -0.94 -11.69 34.78
N ASN A 58 -0.40 -11.04 33.76
CA ASN A 58 0.85 -10.33 33.86
C ASN A 58 0.50 -8.93 34.35
N ASP A 59 1.21 -8.44 35.36
CA ASP A 59 1.19 -7.04 35.79
C ASP A 59 1.83 -6.14 34.71
N LEU A 60 1.33 -6.22 33.47
CA LEU A 60 1.79 -5.45 32.30
C LEU A 60 1.63 -3.94 32.51
N PHE A 61 0.81 -3.55 33.48
CA PHE A 61 0.56 -2.18 33.87
C PHE A 61 1.37 -1.74 35.10
N SER A 62 2.12 -2.63 35.78
CA SER A 62 2.99 -2.23 36.90
C SER A 62 4.35 -1.71 36.45
N ASP A 63 4.80 -2.13 35.27
CA ASP A 63 6.06 -1.70 34.67
C ASP A 63 5.78 -0.79 33.46
N THR A 64 6.15 0.50 33.60
CA THR A 64 5.93 1.54 32.59
C THR A 64 6.65 1.25 31.28
N ASP A 65 7.77 0.54 31.31
CA ASP A 65 8.55 0.23 30.11
C ASP A 65 7.86 -0.88 29.30
N MET A 66 7.35 -1.90 29.98
CA MET A 66 6.52 -2.94 29.36
C MET A 66 5.24 -2.36 28.77
N LEU A 67 4.53 -1.52 29.51
CA LEU A 67 3.31 -0.86 29.01
C LEU A 67 3.59 -0.06 27.73
N THR A 68 4.66 0.72 27.72
CA THR A 68 5.08 1.53 26.57
C THR A 68 5.42 0.65 25.37
N TYR A 69 6.13 -0.47 25.60
CA TYR A 69 6.45 -1.44 24.56
C TYR A 69 5.18 -2.03 23.92
N TRP A 70 4.21 -2.48 24.73
CA TRP A 70 2.99 -3.09 24.21
C TRP A 70 2.11 -2.09 23.46
N ILE A 71 1.96 -0.88 23.98
CA ILE A 71 1.24 0.21 23.28
C ILE A 71 1.93 0.52 21.95
N GLY A 72 3.26 0.66 21.95
CA GLY A 72 4.03 0.91 20.73
C GLY A 72 3.85 -0.19 19.68
N ARG A 73 3.93 -1.46 20.10
CA ARG A 73 3.71 -2.62 19.23
C ARG A 73 2.29 -2.66 18.66
N LEU A 74 1.29 -2.37 19.48
CA LEU A 74 -0.11 -2.33 19.07
C LEU A 74 -0.35 -1.23 18.04
N ILE A 75 0.12 -0.01 18.31
CA ILE A 75 0.02 1.11 17.38
C ILE A 75 0.70 0.76 16.06
N LEU A 76 1.93 0.21 16.11
CA LEU A 76 2.65 -0.17 14.90
C LEU A 76 1.91 -1.24 14.08
N SER A 77 1.37 -2.25 14.76
CA SER A 77 0.64 -3.35 14.12
C SER A 77 -0.66 -2.86 13.46
N PHE A 78 -1.45 -2.05 14.18
CA PHE A 78 -2.71 -1.53 13.68
C PHE A 78 -2.53 -0.48 12.60
N VAL A 79 -1.66 0.51 12.82
CA VAL A 79 -1.41 1.57 11.84
C VAL A 79 -0.70 0.98 10.62
N GLY A 80 0.37 0.22 10.83
CA GLY A 80 1.13 -0.40 9.75
C GLY A 80 0.28 -1.38 8.93
N GLY A 81 -0.46 -2.27 9.59
CA GLY A 81 -1.36 -3.20 8.94
C GLY A 81 -2.47 -2.51 8.15
N SER A 82 -3.12 -1.49 8.74
CA SER A 82 -4.16 -0.70 8.07
C SER A 82 -3.62 0.02 6.84
N VAL A 83 -2.42 0.62 6.94
CA VAL A 83 -1.75 1.30 5.82
C VAL A 83 -1.50 0.32 4.67
N LEU A 84 -0.98 -0.87 4.94
CA LEU A 84 -0.71 -1.88 3.91
C LEU A 84 -2.00 -2.35 3.21
N VAL A 85 -3.06 -2.61 3.99
CA VAL A 85 -4.38 -2.97 3.44
C VAL A 85 -4.95 -1.83 2.59
N LEU A 86 -4.84 -0.58 3.05
CA LEU A 86 -5.32 0.59 2.31
C LEU A 86 -4.56 0.79 1.00
N ILE A 87 -3.23 0.69 1.03
CA ILE A 87 -2.38 0.83 -0.16
C ILE A 87 -2.79 -0.15 -1.26
N GLY A 88 -2.98 -1.43 -0.91
CA GLY A 88 -3.44 -2.44 -1.86
C GLY A 88 -4.92 -2.26 -2.25
N GLY A 89 -5.79 -2.03 -1.28
CA GLY A 89 -7.24 -1.96 -1.46
C GLY A 89 -7.68 -0.80 -2.35
N VAL A 90 -7.05 0.37 -2.21
CA VAL A 90 -7.39 1.56 -3.01
C VAL A 90 -6.99 1.36 -4.49
N ILE A 91 -5.88 0.66 -4.76
CA ILE A 91 -5.50 0.26 -6.14
C ILE A 91 -6.48 -0.79 -6.67
N TRP A 92 -6.83 -1.77 -5.85
CA TRP A 92 -7.77 -2.83 -6.24
C TRP A 92 -9.15 -2.29 -6.60
N LYS A 93 -9.60 -1.24 -5.91
CA LYS A 93 -10.84 -0.49 -6.17
C LYS A 93 -10.72 0.52 -7.33
N GLU A 94 -9.58 0.56 -8.03
CA GLU A 94 -9.33 1.43 -9.20
C GLU A 94 -9.52 2.94 -8.93
N MET A 95 -9.36 3.38 -7.67
CA MET A 95 -9.65 4.77 -7.29
C MET A 95 -8.70 5.73 -8.01
N LYS A 96 -9.23 6.87 -8.50
CA LYS A 96 -8.44 7.89 -9.23
C LYS A 96 -7.23 8.41 -8.42
N TRP A 97 -7.34 8.40 -7.10
CA TRP A 97 -6.32 8.89 -6.17
C TRP A 97 -5.39 7.78 -5.65
N ALA A 98 -5.59 6.51 -6.05
CA ALA A 98 -4.85 5.35 -5.56
C ALA A 98 -3.34 5.49 -5.72
N ILE A 99 -2.94 5.93 -6.91
CA ILE A 99 -1.54 6.09 -7.27
C ILE A 99 -0.91 7.27 -6.49
N ARG A 100 -1.64 8.38 -6.32
CA ARG A 100 -1.16 9.54 -5.55
C ARG A 100 -0.92 9.18 -4.09
N ILE A 101 -1.84 8.43 -3.47
CA ILE A 101 -1.68 7.94 -2.10
C ILE A 101 -0.43 7.06 -1.99
N ASN A 102 -0.23 6.15 -2.94
CA ASN A 102 0.97 5.30 -2.97
C ASN A 102 2.27 6.10 -3.09
N TRP A 103 2.28 7.20 -3.85
CA TRP A 103 3.44 8.10 -3.94
C TRP A 103 3.74 8.81 -2.63
N VAL A 104 2.70 9.28 -1.92
CA VAL A 104 2.89 9.87 -0.59
C VAL A 104 3.56 8.85 0.35
N PHE A 105 3.09 7.61 0.35
CA PHE A 105 3.74 6.54 1.13
C PHE A 105 5.17 6.26 0.68
N ALA A 106 5.44 6.22 -0.63
CA ALA A 106 6.79 6.03 -1.14
C ALA A 106 7.76 7.09 -0.64
N VAL A 107 7.34 8.36 -0.68
CA VAL A 107 8.12 9.50 -0.18
C VAL A 107 8.31 9.41 1.34
N LEU A 108 7.26 9.12 2.10
CA LEU A 108 7.35 8.97 3.56
C LEU A 108 8.30 7.83 3.95
N THR A 109 8.22 6.69 3.28
CA THR A 109 9.13 5.56 3.51
C THR A 109 10.57 5.93 3.18
N LEU A 110 10.82 6.58 2.03
CA LEU A 110 12.16 7.01 1.66
C LEU A 110 12.73 8.03 2.66
N LEU A 111 11.94 9.01 3.08
CA LEU A 111 12.32 9.99 4.10
C LEU A 111 12.65 9.29 5.42
N SER A 112 11.83 8.34 5.86
CA SER A 112 12.09 7.60 7.10
C SER A 112 13.40 6.82 7.06
N LEU A 113 13.77 6.31 5.89
CA LEU A 113 15.01 5.58 5.67
C LEU A 113 16.21 6.55 5.71
N LEU A 114 16.10 7.72 5.09
CA LEU A 114 17.12 8.77 5.17
C LEU A 114 17.31 9.26 6.62
N PHE A 115 16.22 9.51 7.36
CA PHE A 115 16.31 9.92 8.76
C PHE A 115 16.97 8.88 9.66
N ARG A 116 16.80 7.58 9.40
CA ARG A 116 17.49 6.53 10.17
C ARG A 116 18.95 6.36 9.80
N MET A 117 19.30 6.55 8.53
CA MET A 117 20.69 6.55 8.09
C MET A 117 21.48 7.71 8.71
N PHE A 118 20.81 8.83 8.97
CA PHE A 118 21.37 9.99 9.68
C PHE A 118 20.97 9.96 11.16
N ASP A 119 21.66 9.17 11.98
CA ASP A 119 21.51 9.31 13.44
C ASP A 119 22.15 10.63 13.91
N ILE A 120 21.31 11.66 14.05
CA ILE A 120 21.70 13.02 14.46
C ILE A 120 22.41 13.02 15.82
N ARG A 121 22.20 12.01 16.67
CA ARG A 121 22.84 11.93 18.00
C ARG A 121 24.29 11.47 17.96
N THR A 122 24.67 10.63 17.00
CA THR A 122 26.00 9.99 16.98
C THR A 122 26.83 10.42 15.78
N GLY A 123 26.21 10.97 14.72
CA GLY A 123 26.91 11.32 13.48
C GLY A 123 27.44 10.10 12.71
N VAL A 124 27.04 8.89 13.12
CA VAL A 124 27.45 7.62 12.52
C VAL A 124 26.33 7.12 11.62
N ILE A 125 26.70 6.64 10.43
CA ILE A 125 25.77 5.95 9.54
C ILE A 125 25.44 4.61 10.20
N SER A 126 24.22 4.47 10.72
CA SER A 126 23.78 3.21 11.32
C SER A 126 23.63 2.14 10.23
N GLU A 127 24.25 0.96 10.42
CA GLU A 127 24.14 -0.19 9.51
C GLU A 127 22.83 -0.99 9.74
N ASP A 128 21.72 -0.31 10.04
CA ASP A 128 20.44 -0.98 10.36
C ASP A 128 19.80 -1.56 9.09
N LEU A 129 20.33 -2.71 8.65
CA LEU A 129 19.88 -3.49 7.50
C LEU A 129 18.44 -3.97 7.65
N THR A 130 17.92 -3.99 8.88
CA THR A 130 16.59 -4.49 9.24
C THR A 130 15.46 -3.80 8.49
N ILE A 131 15.62 -2.52 8.15
CA ILE A 131 14.61 -1.73 7.41
C ILE A 131 15.02 -1.50 5.96
N PHE A 132 16.33 -1.40 5.70
CA PHE A 132 16.85 -1.16 4.35
C PHE A 132 16.44 -2.26 3.35
N LEU A 133 16.65 -3.53 3.72
CA LEU A 133 16.32 -4.67 2.86
C LEU A 133 14.82 -4.74 2.53
N PRO A 134 13.90 -4.64 3.51
CA PRO A 134 12.48 -4.55 3.22
C PRO A 134 12.13 -3.40 2.30
N THR A 135 12.70 -2.19 2.50
CA THR A 135 12.39 -1.04 1.63
C THR A 135 12.81 -1.26 0.17
N LEU A 136 13.97 -1.89 -0.06
CA LEU A 136 14.40 -2.24 -1.42
C LEU A 136 13.39 -3.14 -2.16
N PHE A 137 12.69 -4.02 -1.44
CA PHE A 137 11.65 -4.88 -2.01
C PHE A 137 10.46 -4.09 -2.58
N PHE A 138 10.19 -2.88 -2.07
CA PHE A 138 9.10 -2.02 -2.55
C PHE A 138 9.49 -1.17 -3.77
N LEU A 139 10.78 -1.00 -4.08
CA LEU A 139 11.22 -0.19 -5.22
C LEU A 139 10.68 -0.68 -6.57
N PRO A 140 10.76 -1.99 -6.91
CA PRO A 140 10.19 -2.49 -8.16
C PRO A 140 8.69 -2.20 -8.29
N TYR A 141 7.96 -2.28 -7.17
CA TYR A 141 6.54 -1.99 -7.12
C TYR A 141 6.25 -0.52 -7.46
N TRP A 142 6.96 0.45 -6.87
CA TRP A 142 6.77 1.87 -7.18
C TRP A 142 7.14 2.20 -8.63
N ILE A 143 8.21 1.58 -9.18
CA ILE A 143 8.58 1.73 -10.60
C ILE A 143 7.46 1.24 -11.51
N MET A 144 6.84 0.09 -11.19
CA MET A 144 5.72 -0.43 -11.97
C MET A 144 4.48 0.47 -11.85
N LEU A 145 4.18 0.98 -10.67
CA LEU A 145 3.09 1.93 -10.43
C LEU A 145 3.23 3.20 -11.27
N TYR A 146 4.44 3.76 -11.35
CA TYR A 146 4.73 4.93 -12.19
C TYR A 146 4.34 4.69 -13.66
N ARG A 147 4.71 3.52 -14.21
CA ARG A 147 4.38 3.15 -15.60
C ARG A 147 2.87 3.05 -15.81
N ILE A 148 2.14 2.56 -14.81
CA ILE A 148 0.67 2.42 -14.87
C ILE A 148 0.00 3.78 -14.77
N GLN A 149 0.52 4.70 -13.96
CA GLN A 149 0.01 6.06 -13.84
C GLN A 149 -0.08 6.76 -15.19
N LYS A 150 1.01 6.72 -15.96
CA LYS A 150 1.08 7.35 -17.29
C LYS A 150 -0.01 6.80 -18.22
N ARG A 151 -0.25 5.48 -18.18
CA ARG A 151 -1.30 4.83 -18.98
C ARG A 151 -2.70 5.21 -18.50
N TRP A 152 -2.92 5.31 -17.19
CA TRP A 152 -4.20 5.72 -16.60
C TRP A 152 -4.55 7.16 -16.94
N GLU A 153 -3.57 8.07 -16.94
CA GLU A 153 -3.77 9.48 -17.27
C GLU A 153 -4.05 9.68 -18.77
N GLN A 154 -3.37 8.94 -19.65
CA GLN A 154 -3.61 8.98 -21.09
C GLN A 154 -5.05 8.57 -21.45
N LEU A 155 -5.57 7.52 -20.81
CA LEU A 155 -6.96 7.06 -21.03
C LEU A 155 -8.02 8.03 -20.51
N ILE A 156 -7.67 8.90 -19.55
CA ILE A 156 -8.56 9.96 -19.06
C ILE A 156 -8.62 11.12 -20.08
N GLN A 157 -7.52 11.40 -20.78
CA GLN A 157 -7.46 12.46 -21.79
C GLN A 157 -8.20 12.10 -23.08
N THR A 158 -8.20 10.83 -23.50
CA THR A 158 -8.98 10.36 -24.67
C THR A 158 -10.49 10.31 -24.44
N LYS A 159 -10.96 10.53 -23.20
CA LYS A 159 -12.39 10.57 -22.84
C LYS A 159 -12.96 11.98 -22.70
N LYS A 160 -12.13 13.02 -22.88
CA LYS A 160 -12.55 14.43 -22.91
C LYS A 160 -12.60 14.90 -24.34
#